data_AF-A0A520HI49-F1
#
_entry.id   AF-A0A520HI49-F1
#
_cell.length_a   1.000
_cell.length_b   1.000
_cell.length_c   1.000
_cell.angle_alpha   90.00
_cell.angle_beta   90.00
_cell.angle_gamma   90.00
#
_symmetry.space_group_name_H-M   'P 1'
#
loop_
_entity.id
_entity.type
_entity.pdbx_description
1 polymer ?
#
loop_
_entity_poly.entity_id
_entity_poly.type
_entity_poly.pdbx_seq_one_letter_code
_entity_poly.pdbx_strand_id
1 'polypeptide(L)'
;MRGIAIQVEPTVAATYLPGDSVHINLVGSRLERINGTLQVTHISSDKIQKKTSGIVIPSSCSINAAMIFANPDQFESTLVTIVEGGYVPAATAGQVMRGEHTLTDGFALISVKTETDATFADNSRPRMANYQGIVSMKQSGDSIVPYIRPRSNNDIVPLNSVFETPDIIITGWHSDPRGTDANFEYIQFIATRDISFDQTPFSVVTSNNAAASNPGGVPLNGWATGGLRTYKININSGFAAKGSLFYVGGTGKTIDSNDSSSTNPATDISAANWVATRNYATTAGNDFGAVTTNLLANSGNAYGVAVFKGLQVDKLSIPVDVMWVSIGGTLYAGNDGYRICNNDFYRIISPCTLQEQPFYRSGTNLNNIAYTTPSDAGLYNSWKGEYNLTLGRWTKARTKVIVPLR
;
A
#
# COMPACT_ATOMS: atom_id res chain seq x y z
N MET A 1 -21.78 -3.56 -10.15
CA MET A 1 -22.72 -4.13 -11.14
C MET A 1 -22.39 -5.61 -11.30
N ARG A 2 -23.36 -6.51 -11.11
CA ARG A 2 -23.27 -7.90 -11.57
C ARG A 2 -24.20 -8.08 -12.76
N GLY A 3 -23.84 -8.90 -13.74
CA GLY A 3 -24.59 -8.93 -14.99
C GLY A 3 -24.42 -10.23 -15.76
N ILE A 4 -25.08 -10.25 -16.92
CA ILE A 4 -24.96 -11.28 -17.94
C ILE A 4 -24.75 -10.54 -19.27
N ALA A 5 -23.89 -11.07 -20.13
CA ALA A 5 -23.68 -10.48 -21.44
C ALA A 5 -24.88 -10.78 -22.35
N ILE A 6 -25.33 -9.77 -23.09
CA ILE A 6 -26.44 -9.89 -24.03
C ILE A 6 -25.87 -9.67 -25.43
N GLN A 7 -26.01 -10.68 -26.30
CA GLN A 7 -25.63 -10.53 -27.69
C GLN A 7 -26.70 -9.73 -28.43
N VAL A 8 -26.28 -8.61 -29.03
CA VAL A 8 -27.12 -7.71 -29.82
C VAL A 8 -26.39 -7.31 -31.09
N GLU A 9 -27.14 -6.91 -32.11
CA GLU A 9 -26.57 -6.36 -33.33
C GLU A 9 -25.72 -5.12 -33.04
N PRO A 10 -24.53 -4.95 -33.68
CA PRO A 10 -23.61 -3.86 -33.36
C PRO A 10 -24.23 -2.46 -33.47
N THR A 11 -25.08 -2.24 -34.47
CA THR A 11 -25.78 -0.95 -34.67
C THR A 11 -26.78 -0.65 -33.56
N VAL A 12 -27.42 -1.68 -33.02
CA VAL A 12 -28.33 -1.58 -31.87
C VAL A 12 -27.52 -1.33 -30.59
N ALA A 13 -26.43 -2.09 -30.40
CA ALA A 13 -25.53 -1.96 -29.25
C ALA A 13 -24.98 -0.53 -29.11
N ALA A 14 -24.58 0.08 -30.23
CA ALA A 14 -24.02 1.43 -30.27
C ALA A 14 -25.00 2.52 -29.80
N THR A 15 -26.30 2.23 -29.69
CA THR A 15 -27.30 3.18 -29.16
C THR A 15 -27.39 3.22 -27.64
N TYR A 16 -26.69 2.31 -26.94
CA TYR A 16 -26.67 2.23 -25.48
C TYR A 16 -25.38 2.80 -24.92
N LEU A 17 -25.50 3.50 -23.78
CA LEU A 17 -24.38 4.06 -23.05
C LEU A 17 -24.21 3.31 -21.71
N PRO A 18 -22.98 3.25 -21.17
CA PRO A 18 -22.78 2.80 -19.79
C PRO A 18 -23.67 3.60 -18.82
N GLY A 19 -24.45 2.90 -17.99
CA GLY A 19 -25.42 3.52 -17.07
C GLY A 19 -26.85 3.53 -17.59
N ASP A 20 -27.11 3.07 -18.82
CA ASP A 20 -28.46 2.85 -19.31
C ASP A 20 -29.13 1.68 -18.57
N SER A 21 -30.35 1.91 -18.11
CA SER A 21 -31.23 0.86 -17.58
C SER A 21 -32.12 0.34 -18.70
N VAL A 22 -32.15 -0.98 -18.87
CA VAL A 22 -32.92 -1.65 -19.92
C VAL A 22 -33.80 -2.73 -19.31
N HIS A 23 -35.01 -2.89 -19.84
CA HIS A 23 -35.82 -4.09 -19.65
C HIS A 23 -35.70 -4.95 -20.89
N ILE A 24 -35.39 -6.24 -20.70
CA ILE A 24 -35.19 -7.19 -21.78
C ILE A 24 -36.17 -8.34 -21.63
N ASN A 25 -36.98 -8.60 -22.66
CA ASN A 25 -37.80 -9.79 -22.72
C ASN A 25 -36.99 -10.98 -23.22
N LEU A 26 -36.78 -11.97 -22.35
CA LEU A 26 -35.95 -13.16 -22.65
C LEU A 26 -36.73 -14.32 -23.28
N VAL A 27 -38.05 -14.20 -23.50
CA VAL A 27 -38.84 -15.29 -24.08
C VAL A 27 -38.36 -15.61 -25.50
N GLY A 28 -37.98 -16.87 -25.72
CA GLY A 28 -37.44 -17.37 -26.99
C GLY A 28 -35.94 -17.09 -27.20
N SER A 29 -35.26 -16.47 -26.23
CA SER A 29 -33.80 -16.33 -26.23
C SER A 29 -33.11 -17.63 -25.80
N ARG A 30 -31.78 -17.70 -25.98
CA ARG A 30 -30.97 -18.85 -25.53
C ARG A 30 -29.84 -18.40 -24.63
N LEU A 31 -29.50 -19.23 -23.65
CA LEU A 31 -28.34 -19.03 -22.79
C LEU A 31 -27.22 -19.95 -23.27
N GLU A 32 -26.14 -19.38 -23.79
CA GLU A 32 -25.06 -20.11 -24.43
C GLU A 32 -23.71 -19.54 -24.02
N ARG A 33 -22.66 -20.38 -23.99
CA ARG A 33 -21.29 -19.91 -23.75
C ARG A 33 -20.59 -19.74 -25.10
N ILE A 34 -20.25 -18.51 -25.44
CA ILE A 34 -19.60 -18.14 -26.70
C ILE A 34 -18.25 -17.50 -26.40
N ASN A 35 -17.17 -18.09 -26.94
CA ASN A 35 -15.79 -17.66 -26.73
C ASN A 35 -15.42 -17.54 -25.24
N GLY A 36 -15.91 -18.46 -24.41
CA GLY A 36 -15.68 -18.46 -22.97
C GLY A 36 -16.64 -17.60 -22.16
N THR A 37 -17.34 -16.63 -22.75
CA THR A 37 -18.31 -15.77 -22.03
C THR A 37 -19.72 -16.36 -22.10
N LEU A 38 -20.43 -16.40 -20.97
CA LEU A 38 -21.84 -16.77 -20.87
C LEU A 38 -22.72 -15.61 -21.35
N GLN A 39 -23.50 -15.86 -22.39
CA GLN A 39 -24.25 -14.83 -23.11
C GLN A 39 -25.70 -15.27 -23.33
N VAL A 40 -26.61 -14.30 -23.32
CA VAL A 40 -27.95 -14.50 -23.85
C VAL A 40 -27.98 -14.11 -25.32
N THR A 41 -28.41 -15.04 -26.18
CA THR A 41 -28.43 -14.92 -27.63
C THR A 41 -29.87 -14.96 -28.17
N HIS A 42 -30.04 -14.66 -29.46
CA HIS A 42 -31.35 -14.62 -30.15
C HIS A 42 -32.34 -13.61 -29.54
N ILE A 43 -31.84 -12.43 -29.17
CA ILE A 43 -32.68 -11.30 -28.73
C ILE A 43 -32.80 -10.29 -29.86
N SER A 44 -34.03 -10.03 -30.30
CA SER A 44 -34.34 -8.99 -31.27
C SER A 44 -34.46 -7.62 -30.59
N SER A 45 -34.15 -6.54 -31.33
CA SER A 45 -34.07 -5.17 -30.78
C SER A 45 -35.38 -4.67 -30.15
N ASP A 46 -36.54 -5.10 -30.65
CA ASP A 46 -37.87 -4.78 -30.13
C ASP A 46 -38.13 -5.34 -28.72
N LYS A 47 -37.37 -6.36 -28.31
CA LYS A 47 -37.44 -6.95 -26.97
C LYS A 47 -36.60 -6.18 -25.93
N ILE A 48 -35.85 -5.18 -26.35
CA ILE A 48 -34.99 -4.37 -25.48
C ILE A 48 -35.60 -2.97 -25.37
N GLN A 49 -36.00 -2.61 -24.16
CA GLN A 49 -36.59 -1.31 -23.88
C GLN A 49 -35.69 -0.51 -22.94
N LYS A 50 -35.09 0.58 -23.44
CA LYS A 50 -34.41 1.56 -22.59
C LYS A 50 -35.43 2.24 -21.67
N LYS A 51 -35.17 2.22 -20.37
CA LYS A 51 -36.04 2.85 -19.34
C LYS A 51 -35.49 4.18 -18.89
N THR A 52 -34.19 4.22 -18.61
CA THR A 52 -33.48 5.42 -18.14
C THR A 52 -32.09 5.40 -18.74
N SER A 53 -31.48 6.58 -18.90
CA SER A 53 -30.11 6.72 -19.40
C SER A 53 -29.23 7.46 -18.39
N GLY A 54 -27.92 7.19 -18.43
CA GLY A 54 -26.92 7.94 -17.68
C GLY A 54 -26.98 7.78 -16.15
N ILE A 55 -27.47 6.64 -15.64
CA ILE A 55 -27.41 6.36 -14.21
C ILE A 55 -25.95 6.22 -13.81
N VAL A 56 -25.54 6.97 -12.79
CA VAL A 56 -24.20 6.84 -12.21
C VAL A 56 -24.05 5.42 -11.67
N ILE A 57 -23.17 4.64 -12.30
CA ILE A 57 -22.77 3.33 -11.79
C ILE A 57 -21.76 3.62 -10.68
N PRO A 58 -22.04 3.25 -9.41
CA PRO A 58 -21.10 3.44 -8.34
C PRO A 58 -19.77 2.77 -8.71
N SER A 59 -18.67 3.47 -8.49
CA SER A 59 -17.34 2.90 -8.66
C SER A 59 -17.26 1.58 -7.91
N SER A 60 -16.99 0.51 -8.65
CA SER A 60 -16.82 -0.82 -8.08
C SER A 60 -15.76 -0.81 -6.99
N CYS A 61 -16.02 -1.57 -5.92
CA CYS A 61 -15.05 -1.79 -4.85
C CYS A 61 -13.72 -2.29 -5.44
N SER A 62 -12.59 -1.86 -4.88
CA SER A 62 -11.27 -2.38 -5.25
C SER A 62 -11.26 -3.90 -5.12
N ILE A 63 -10.90 -4.59 -6.19
CA ILE A 63 -10.81 -6.06 -6.23
C ILE A 63 -9.41 -6.42 -6.69
N ASN A 64 -8.76 -7.33 -5.97
CA ASN A 64 -7.47 -7.85 -6.43
C ASN A 64 -7.68 -8.88 -7.56
N ALA A 65 -6.72 -8.95 -8.47
CA ALA A 65 -6.75 -9.85 -9.61
C ALA A 65 -6.83 -11.32 -9.16
N ALA A 66 -6.17 -11.69 -8.06
CA ALA A 66 -6.18 -13.04 -7.51
C ALA A 66 -7.60 -13.53 -7.15
N MET A 67 -8.47 -12.67 -6.59
CA MET A 67 -9.87 -13.01 -6.28
C MET A 67 -10.68 -13.27 -7.54
N ILE A 68 -10.40 -12.55 -8.64
CA ILE A 68 -11.06 -12.77 -9.93
C ILE A 68 -10.73 -14.17 -10.45
N PHE A 69 -9.47 -14.59 -10.36
CA PHE A 69 -9.07 -15.95 -10.76
C PHE A 69 -9.58 -17.04 -9.81
N ALA A 70 -9.69 -16.75 -8.51
CA ALA A 70 -10.22 -17.71 -7.55
C ALA A 70 -11.73 -17.92 -7.69
N ASN A 71 -12.48 -16.93 -8.20
CA ASN A 71 -13.94 -16.98 -8.30
C ASN A 71 -14.45 -16.42 -9.64
N PRO A 72 -14.00 -16.93 -10.80
CA PRO A 72 -14.27 -16.32 -12.11
C PRO A 72 -15.78 -16.17 -12.38
N ASP A 73 -16.59 -17.17 -12.03
CA ASP A 73 -18.04 -17.15 -12.22
C ASP A 73 -18.76 -16.05 -11.43
N GLN A 74 -18.18 -15.59 -10.30
CA GLN A 74 -18.76 -14.49 -9.51
C GLN A 74 -18.45 -13.11 -10.09
N PHE A 75 -17.39 -13.02 -10.91
CA PHE A 75 -16.91 -11.78 -11.50
C PHE A 75 -17.22 -11.67 -12.98
N GLU A 76 -17.62 -12.74 -13.67
CA GLU A 76 -18.06 -12.69 -15.06
C GLU A 76 -19.14 -11.61 -15.27
N SER A 77 -18.95 -10.76 -16.29
CA SER A 77 -19.85 -9.64 -16.63
C SER A 77 -20.09 -8.65 -15.48
N THR A 78 -19.13 -8.52 -14.56
CA THR A 78 -19.15 -7.53 -13.48
C THR A 78 -18.19 -6.39 -13.77
N LEU A 79 -18.58 -5.17 -13.38
CA LEU A 79 -17.69 -4.01 -13.41
C LEU A 79 -16.80 -4.07 -12.16
N VAL A 80 -15.49 -4.08 -12.35
CA VAL A 80 -14.48 -4.11 -11.28
C VAL A 80 -13.47 -3.00 -11.48
N THR A 81 -12.73 -2.66 -10.41
CA THR A 81 -11.59 -1.76 -10.47
C THR A 81 -10.34 -2.49 -10.00
N ILE A 82 -9.37 -2.67 -10.89
CA ILE A 82 -8.01 -3.06 -10.52
C ILE A 82 -7.28 -1.79 -10.12
N VAL A 83 -6.92 -1.75 -8.85
CA VAL A 83 -6.17 -0.64 -8.28
C VAL A 83 -4.68 -0.84 -8.54
N GLU A 84 -4.00 0.24 -8.92
CA GLU A 84 -2.54 0.22 -9.09
C GLU A 84 -2.03 -0.87 -10.05
N GLY A 85 -2.78 -1.08 -11.13
CA GLY A 85 -2.36 -1.93 -12.22
C GLY A 85 -1.08 -1.36 -12.85
N GLY A 86 0.00 -2.14 -12.86
CA GLY A 86 1.22 -1.83 -13.61
C GLY A 86 1.38 -2.83 -14.75
N TYR A 87 1.78 -2.36 -15.93
CA TYR A 87 2.04 -3.26 -17.06
C TYR A 87 3.21 -4.21 -16.78
N VAL A 88 3.09 -5.43 -17.29
CA VAL A 88 4.14 -6.46 -17.28
C VAL A 88 4.37 -6.90 -18.73
N PRO A 89 5.52 -6.58 -19.36
CA PRO A 89 6.61 -5.75 -18.84
C PRO A 89 6.20 -4.29 -18.61
N ALA A 90 7.00 -3.57 -17.82
CA ALA A 90 6.75 -2.16 -17.51
C ALA A 90 6.54 -1.32 -18.77
N ALA A 91 5.58 -0.40 -18.74
CA ALA A 91 5.32 0.50 -19.85
C ALA A 91 6.54 1.40 -20.12
N THR A 92 6.99 1.44 -21.38
CA THR A 92 8.02 2.36 -21.86
C THR A 92 7.39 3.51 -22.66
N ALA A 93 8.12 4.62 -22.78
CA ALA A 93 7.65 5.79 -23.53
C ALA A 93 7.29 5.43 -24.97
N GLY A 94 6.14 5.91 -25.45
CA GLY A 94 5.62 5.65 -26.80
C GLY A 94 4.76 4.40 -26.95
N GLN A 95 4.62 3.55 -25.91
CA GLN A 95 3.70 2.41 -25.95
C GLN A 95 2.25 2.85 -25.73
N VAL A 96 1.33 2.27 -26.52
CA VAL A 96 -0.11 2.59 -26.51
C VAL A 96 -0.96 1.47 -25.93
N MET A 97 -2.16 1.78 -25.44
CA MET A 97 -3.06 0.84 -24.77
C MET A 97 -3.73 -0.20 -25.69
N ARG A 98 -3.70 0.02 -27.01
CA ARG A 98 -4.31 -0.80 -28.07
C ARG A 98 -3.98 -2.28 -27.92
N GLY A 99 -5.00 -3.14 -28.00
CA GLY A 99 -4.85 -4.59 -27.94
C GLY A 99 -4.86 -5.14 -26.52
N GLU A 100 -4.32 -6.35 -26.36
CA GLU A 100 -4.27 -7.05 -25.08
C GLU A 100 -2.88 -6.96 -24.44
N HIS A 101 -2.85 -6.61 -23.16
CA HIS A 101 -1.64 -6.48 -22.37
C HIS A 101 -1.82 -7.11 -20.99
N THR A 102 -0.72 -7.45 -20.33
CA THR A 102 -0.75 -7.96 -18.96
C THR A 102 -0.53 -6.84 -17.95
N LEU A 103 -1.37 -6.81 -16.92
CA LEU A 103 -1.25 -5.97 -15.74
C LEU A 103 -0.93 -6.83 -14.51
N THR A 104 -0.28 -6.23 -13.52
CA THR A 104 -0.21 -6.74 -12.16
C THR A 104 -0.67 -5.69 -11.16
N ASP A 105 -1.44 -6.12 -10.18
CA ASP A 105 -1.77 -5.36 -8.97
C ASP A 105 -0.89 -5.76 -7.77
N GLY A 106 0.09 -6.64 -7.97
CA GLY A 106 0.91 -7.24 -6.92
C GLY A 106 0.31 -8.49 -6.27
N PHE A 107 -0.90 -8.91 -6.66
CA PHE A 107 -1.51 -10.16 -6.17
C PHE A 107 -1.60 -11.23 -7.26
N ALA A 108 -1.85 -10.84 -8.51
CA ALA A 108 -1.79 -11.73 -9.66
C ALA A 108 -1.44 -10.98 -10.96
N LEU A 109 -1.33 -11.73 -12.05
CA LEU A 109 -1.25 -11.19 -13.41
C LEU A 109 -2.62 -11.30 -14.06
N ILE A 110 -3.15 -10.21 -14.61
CA ILE A 110 -4.44 -10.19 -15.31
C ILE A 110 -4.30 -9.50 -16.67
N SER A 111 -4.99 -10.01 -17.68
CA SER A 111 -4.99 -9.39 -19.00
C SER A 111 -5.98 -8.21 -19.02
N VAL A 112 -5.55 -7.08 -19.57
CA VAL A 112 -6.40 -5.94 -19.91
C VAL A 112 -6.47 -5.85 -21.44
N LYS A 113 -7.67 -5.78 -22.00
CA LYS A 113 -7.88 -5.66 -23.44
C LYS A 113 -8.57 -4.35 -23.76
N THR A 114 -7.88 -3.53 -24.54
CA THR A 114 -8.44 -2.34 -25.18
C THR A 114 -8.77 -2.69 -26.63
N GLU A 115 -10.02 -2.52 -27.03
CA GLU A 115 -10.42 -2.79 -28.43
C GLU A 115 -9.63 -1.90 -29.39
N THR A 116 -9.24 -2.45 -30.54
CA THR A 116 -8.29 -1.79 -31.45
C THR A 116 -8.86 -0.56 -32.14
N ASP A 117 -10.18 -0.45 -32.21
CA ASP A 117 -10.98 0.63 -32.76
C ASP A 117 -11.49 1.61 -31.68
N ALA A 118 -11.19 1.36 -30.41
CA ALA A 118 -11.56 2.28 -29.34
C ALA A 118 -10.86 3.63 -29.54
N THR A 119 -11.59 4.73 -29.33
CA THR A 119 -11.08 6.10 -29.50
C THR A 119 -9.90 6.45 -28.60
N PHE A 120 -9.67 5.65 -27.55
CA PHE A 120 -8.58 5.81 -26.58
C PHE A 120 -7.51 4.72 -26.71
N ALA A 121 -7.59 3.85 -27.73
CA ALA A 121 -6.62 2.76 -27.92
C ALA A 121 -5.18 3.28 -28.11
N ASP A 122 -5.02 4.44 -28.75
CA ASP A 122 -3.71 5.04 -29.02
C ASP A 122 -3.19 5.95 -27.89
N ASN A 123 -3.93 6.06 -26.79
CA ASN A 123 -3.43 6.79 -25.63
C ASN A 123 -2.22 6.06 -25.03
N SER A 124 -1.28 6.84 -24.52
CA SER A 124 -0.06 6.31 -23.88
C SER A 124 -0.42 5.41 -22.72
N ARG A 125 0.29 4.29 -22.58
CA ARG A 125 0.20 3.44 -21.40
C ARG A 125 0.68 4.20 -20.17
N PRO A 126 -0.16 4.36 -19.13
CA PRO A 126 0.34 4.87 -17.87
C PRO A 126 1.26 3.84 -17.23
N ARG A 127 2.32 4.30 -16.56
CA ARG A 127 3.22 3.43 -15.79
C ARG A 127 2.44 2.64 -14.72
N MET A 128 1.46 3.30 -14.10
CA MET A 128 0.51 2.71 -13.17
C MET A 128 -0.82 3.48 -13.23
N ALA A 129 -1.93 2.76 -13.17
CA ALA A 129 -3.26 3.35 -13.18
C ALA A 129 -4.27 2.48 -12.43
N ASN A 130 -5.40 3.08 -12.09
CA ASN A 130 -6.59 2.30 -11.78
C ASN A 130 -7.29 1.96 -13.09
N TYR A 131 -7.56 0.67 -13.28
CA TYR A 131 -8.26 0.15 -14.45
C TYR A 131 -9.62 -0.34 -14.00
N GLN A 132 -10.64 0.47 -14.27
CA GLN A 132 -12.01 0.03 -14.22
C GLN A 132 -12.34 -0.73 -15.52
N GLY A 133 -13.15 -1.76 -15.42
CA GLY A 133 -13.55 -2.50 -16.61
C GLY A 133 -14.46 -3.67 -16.30
N ILE A 134 -15.07 -4.19 -17.35
CA ILE A 134 -15.94 -5.36 -17.26
C ILE A 134 -15.05 -6.60 -17.33
N VAL A 135 -15.15 -7.48 -16.33
CA VAL A 135 -14.49 -8.79 -16.40
C VAL A 135 -15.22 -9.63 -17.44
N SER A 136 -14.49 -10.00 -18.48
CA SER A 136 -14.93 -10.87 -19.55
C SER A 136 -14.14 -12.17 -19.51
N MET A 137 -14.69 -13.21 -20.11
CA MET A 137 -14.05 -14.52 -20.16
C MET A 137 -13.59 -14.81 -21.59
N LYS A 138 -12.43 -15.44 -21.74
CA LYS A 138 -11.95 -15.92 -23.04
C LYS A 138 -11.47 -17.36 -22.95
N GLN A 139 -11.61 -18.08 -24.05
CA GLN A 139 -10.96 -19.38 -24.21
C GLN A 139 -9.45 -19.19 -24.35
N SER A 140 -8.67 -19.96 -23.60
CA SER A 140 -7.21 -20.01 -23.65
C SER A 140 -6.77 -21.47 -23.56
N GLY A 141 -6.56 -22.11 -24.72
CA GLY A 141 -6.42 -23.55 -24.81
C GLY A 141 -7.67 -24.26 -24.28
N ASP A 142 -7.49 -25.22 -23.38
CA ASP A 142 -8.59 -25.95 -22.74
C ASP A 142 -9.19 -25.22 -21.53
N SER A 143 -8.69 -24.03 -21.18
CA SER A 143 -9.13 -23.26 -20.02
C SER A 143 -9.92 -22.02 -20.42
N ILE A 144 -10.82 -21.58 -19.54
CA ILE A 144 -11.48 -20.27 -19.62
C ILE A 144 -10.77 -19.35 -18.63
N VAL A 145 -10.30 -18.19 -19.12
CA VAL A 145 -9.54 -17.24 -18.30
C VAL A 145 -10.21 -15.87 -18.28
N PRO A 146 -10.25 -15.19 -17.12
CA PRO A 146 -10.78 -13.84 -17.02
C PRO A 146 -9.79 -12.80 -17.57
N TYR A 147 -10.34 -11.75 -18.15
CA TYR A 147 -9.62 -10.54 -18.55
C TYR A 147 -10.51 -9.32 -18.36
N ILE A 148 -9.91 -8.13 -18.32
CA ILE A 148 -10.63 -6.88 -18.06
C ILE A 148 -10.74 -6.08 -19.35
N ARG A 149 -11.93 -5.52 -19.59
CA ARG A 149 -12.23 -4.62 -20.70
C ARG A 149 -12.64 -3.25 -20.19
N PRO A 150 -11.76 -2.24 -20.26
CA PRO A 150 -12.14 -0.85 -20.04
C PRO A 150 -13.19 -0.44 -21.08
N ARG A 151 -14.20 0.33 -20.67
CA ARG A 151 -15.30 0.78 -21.54
C ARG A 151 -14.97 2.11 -22.22
N SER A 152 -14.16 2.93 -21.58
CA SER A 152 -13.78 4.26 -22.06
C SER A 152 -12.43 4.69 -21.47
N ASN A 153 -11.88 5.80 -21.97
CA ASN A 153 -10.68 6.40 -21.37
C ASN A 153 -10.86 6.76 -19.88
N ASN A 154 -12.07 7.13 -19.47
CA ASN A 154 -12.35 7.50 -18.07
C ASN A 154 -12.26 6.31 -17.11
N ASP A 155 -12.32 5.08 -17.63
CA ASP A 155 -12.10 3.89 -16.82
C ASP A 155 -10.60 3.66 -16.51
N ILE A 156 -9.71 4.42 -17.14
CA ILE A 156 -8.27 4.34 -16.93
C ILE A 156 -7.84 5.64 -16.29
N VAL A 157 -7.58 5.59 -15.00
CA VAL A 157 -7.16 6.77 -14.22
C VAL A 157 -5.68 6.62 -13.90
N PRO A 158 -4.79 7.33 -14.63
CA PRO A 158 -3.38 7.38 -14.29
C PRO A 158 -3.19 7.83 -12.86
N LEU A 159 -2.39 7.09 -12.11
CA LEU A 159 -2.02 7.49 -10.77
C LEU A 159 -0.82 8.44 -10.87
N ASN A 160 -1.10 9.74 -10.71
CA ASN A 160 -0.10 10.81 -10.75
C ASN A 160 0.76 10.90 -9.48
N SER A 161 0.69 9.94 -8.57
CA SER A 161 1.66 9.90 -7.48
C SER A 161 3.04 9.72 -8.10
N VAL A 162 3.89 10.72 -7.89
CA VAL A 162 5.32 10.63 -8.10
C VAL A 162 5.79 9.48 -7.22
N PHE A 163 5.77 8.26 -7.77
CA PHE A 163 6.29 7.08 -7.12
C PHE A 163 7.80 7.15 -7.26
N GLU A 164 8.39 7.87 -6.32
CA GLU A 164 9.82 7.79 -6.09
C GLU A 164 10.10 6.42 -5.48
N THR A 165 11.07 5.72 -6.05
CA THR A 165 11.65 4.56 -5.36
C THR A 165 12.18 5.08 -4.02
N PRO A 166 11.67 4.59 -2.87
CA PRO A 166 12.08 5.11 -1.59
C PRO A 166 13.56 4.83 -1.40
N ASP A 167 14.34 5.84 -1.03
CA ASP A 167 15.79 5.69 -0.79
C ASP A 167 16.05 4.63 0.31
N ILE A 168 15.14 4.57 1.28
CA ILE A 168 15.22 3.74 2.49
C ILE A 168 13.88 3.04 2.70
N ILE A 169 13.92 1.74 2.97
CA ILE A 169 12.74 0.93 3.33
C ILE A 169 12.90 0.42 4.76
N ILE A 170 11.84 0.53 5.55
CA ILE A 170 11.77 -0.06 6.89
C ILE A 170 11.57 -1.58 6.76
N THR A 171 12.46 -2.37 7.35
CA THR A 171 12.44 -3.86 7.26
C THR A 171 12.20 -4.54 8.59
N GLY A 172 12.28 -3.81 9.70
CA GLY A 172 11.93 -4.34 11.00
C GLY A 172 12.25 -3.36 12.12
N TRP A 173 11.88 -3.72 13.33
CA TRP A 173 12.31 -3.03 14.54
C TRP A 173 12.18 -3.93 15.75
N HIS A 174 12.98 -3.60 16.76
CA HIS A 174 12.90 -4.18 18.08
C HIS A 174 12.20 -3.20 19.02
N SER A 175 11.09 -3.65 19.60
CA SER A 175 10.25 -2.89 20.53
C SER A 175 9.95 -3.75 21.74
N ASP A 176 9.76 -3.15 22.91
CA ASP A 176 9.46 -3.89 24.16
C ASP A 176 10.49 -5.01 24.43
N PRO A 177 11.80 -4.69 24.42
CA PRO A 177 12.85 -5.63 24.78
C PRO A 177 12.65 -6.15 26.21
N ARG A 178 13.07 -7.39 26.46
CA ARG A 178 12.92 -8.00 27.78
C ARG A 178 13.65 -7.20 28.86
N GLY A 179 13.02 -6.88 29.97
CA GLY A 179 13.63 -6.16 31.08
C GLY A 179 13.57 -4.64 30.92
N THR A 180 14.48 -4.05 30.13
CA THR A 180 14.51 -2.58 29.98
C THR A 180 14.53 -2.12 28.54
N ASP A 181 13.58 -1.25 28.22
CA ASP A 181 13.52 -0.51 26.96
C ASP A 181 14.61 0.53 26.83
N ALA A 182 15.14 1.05 27.95
CA ALA A 182 15.98 2.22 27.95
C ALA A 182 17.27 1.97 27.16
N ASN A 183 17.34 2.56 25.97
CA ASN A 183 18.40 2.45 24.97
C ASN A 183 18.55 1.10 24.26
N PHE A 184 17.54 0.23 24.28
CA PHE A 184 17.56 -1.09 23.64
C PHE A 184 16.57 -1.24 22.46
N GLU A 185 15.74 -0.24 22.19
CA GLU A 185 14.88 -0.22 21.02
C GLU A 185 15.63 0.33 19.79
N TYR A 186 15.40 -0.30 18.64
CA TYR A 186 16.03 0.08 17.38
C TYR A 186 15.20 -0.31 16.17
N ILE A 187 15.48 0.33 15.05
CA ILE A 187 14.83 0.12 13.78
C ILE A 187 15.87 -0.35 12.76
N GLN A 188 15.49 -1.35 11.98
CA GLN A 188 16.26 -1.88 10.86
C GLN A 188 15.68 -1.38 9.54
N PHE A 189 16.59 -1.01 8.65
CA PHE A 189 16.28 -0.53 7.32
C PHE A 189 17.12 -1.25 6.26
N ILE A 190 16.68 -1.14 5.01
CA ILE A 190 17.48 -1.48 3.83
C ILE A 190 17.56 -0.27 2.90
N ALA A 191 18.73 -0.03 2.31
CA ALA A 191 18.92 1.02 1.32
C ALA A 191 18.60 0.51 -0.10
N THR A 192 17.85 1.28 -0.90
CA THR A 192 17.51 0.89 -2.29
C THR A 192 18.53 1.36 -3.34
N ARG A 193 19.48 2.18 -2.89
CA ARG A 193 20.67 2.65 -3.60
C ARG A 193 21.80 2.86 -2.61
N ASP A 194 22.98 3.20 -3.10
CA ASP A 194 24.06 3.66 -2.24
C ASP A 194 23.70 5.03 -1.64
N ILE A 195 23.92 5.18 -0.34
CA ILE A 195 23.62 6.40 0.41
C ILE A 195 24.83 6.75 1.27
N SER A 196 25.45 7.90 0.98
CA SER A 196 26.29 8.61 1.93
C SER A 196 25.41 9.61 2.69
N PHE A 197 25.27 9.41 4.00
CA PHE A 197 24.36 10.22 4.83
C PHE A 197 24.90 11.63 5.11
N ASP A 198 26.22 11.84 4.94
CA ASP A 198 26.83 13.18 4.96
C ASP A 198 26.40 14.03 3.76
N GLN A 199 26.08 13.38 2.62
CA GLN A 199 25.64 14.04 1.39
C GLN A 199 24.12 14.08 1.26
N THR A 200 23.43 13.01 1.65
CA THR A 200 21.97 12.92 1.67
C THR A 200 21.52 12.60 3.10
N PRO A 201 21.29 13.61 3.95
CA PRO A 201 20.86 13.36 5.31
C PRO A 201 19.40 12.92 5.36
N PHE A 202 19.05 12.18 6.40
CA PHE A 202 17.69 11.70 6.70
C PHE A 202 17.37 11.90 8.19
N SER A 203 16.11 11.73 8.55
CA SER A 203 15.65 11.69 9.93
C SER A 203 14.75 10.48 10.16
N VAL A 204 14.87 9.83 11.30
CA VAL A 204 13.93 8.80 11.77
C VAL A 204 13.10 9.40 12.89
N VAL A 205 11.79 9.25 12.80
CA VAL A 205 10.86 9.65 13.86
C VAL A 205 10.06 8.45 14.31
N THR A 206 10.08 8.17 15.61
CA THR A 206 9.19 7.20 16.24
C THR A 206 8.00 7.92 16.86
N SER A 207 6.87 7.23 17.02
CA SER A 207 5.73 7.76 17.76
C SER A 207 5.28 6.79 18.85
N ASN A 208 4.97 7.29 20.04
CA ASN A 208 4.33 6.57 21.11
C ASN A 208 2.97 7.20 21.41
N ASN A 209 1.88 6.45 21.21
CA ASN A 209 0.51 6.95 21.45
C ASN A 209 -0.16 6.23 22.63
N ALA A 210 0.62 5.72 23.59
CA ALA A 210 0.09 5.27 24.87
C ALA A 210 -0.56 6.42 25.64
N ALA A 211 -1.51 6.13 26.53
CA ALA A 211 -2.27 7.14 27.26
C ALA A 211 -1.42 8.13 28.08
N ALA A 212 -0.26 7.70 28.57
CA ALA A 212 0.68 8.54 29.33
C ALA A 212 1.55 9.45 28.44
N SER A 213 1.54 9.26 27.12
CA SER A 213 2.39 10.01 26.18
C SER A 213 1.80 11.40 25.92
N ASN A 214 2.45 12.41 26.51
CA ASN A 214 2.05 13.81 26.37
C ASN A 214 2.90 14.55 25.31
N PRO A 215 2.31 15.47 24.52
CA PRO A 215 0.93 15.96 24.62
C PRO A 215 -0.09 14.93 24.11
N GLY A 216 -1.22 14.76 24.81
CA GLY A 216 -2.35 13.91 24.38
C GLY A 216 -3.19 14.54 23.24
N GLY A 217 -4.34 13.94 22.91
CA GLY A 217 -5.25 14.48 21.88
C GLY A 217 -4.78 14.28 20.43
N VAL A 218 -5.26 15.05 19.46
CA VAL A 218 -4.87 14.90 18.04
C VAL A 218 -3.45 15.46 17.83
N PRO A 219 -2.54 14.76 17.12
CA PRO A 219 -1.19 15.27 16.89
C PRO A 219 -1.22 16.41 15.84
N LEU A 220 -1.42 17.65 16.29
CA LEU A 220 -1.60 18.83 15.43
C LEU A 220 -0.39 19.15 14.55
N ASN A 221 0.82 18.75 14.99
CA ASN A 221 2.07 18.89 14.24
C ASN A 221 2.51 17.56 13.59
N GLY A 222 1.64 16.54 13.60
CA GLY A 222 1.93 15.22 13.07
C GLY A 222 3.19 14.62 13.69
N TRP A 223 4.15 14.25 12.85
CA TRP A 223 5.44 13.69 13.29
C TRP A 223 6.31 14.66 14.09
N ALA A 224 6.09 15.97 13.98
CA ALA A 224 6.82 17.00 14.71
C ALA A 224 6.15 17.40 16.03
N THR A 225 5.31 16.54 16.61
CA THR A 225 4.56 16.83 17.84
C THR A 225 5.46 16.98 19.07
N GLY A 226 6.54 16.19 19.16
CA GLY A 226 7.48 16.21 20.27
C GLY A 226 6.94 15.61 21.57
N GLY A 227 7.51 16.05 22.71
CA GLY A 227 7.18 15.50 24.03
C GLY A 227 7.51 14.00 24.14
N LEU A 228 6.72 13.26 24.91
CA LEU A 228 6.79 11.80 24.96
C LEU A 228 6.11 11.12 23.76
N ARG A 229 5.56 11.92 22.83
CA ARG A 229 4.71 11.42 21.77
C ARG A 229 5.45 11.07 20.49
N THR A 230 6.42 11.89 20.11
CA THR A 230 7.30 11.60 18.97
C THR A 230 8.73 11.92 19.30
N TYR A 231 9.64 11.07 18.87
CA TYR A 231 11.06 11.22 19.13
C TYR A 231 11.86 11.13 17.83
N LYS A 232 12.71 12.12 17.58
CA LYS A 232 13.46 12.22 16.32
C LYS A 232 14.95 11.94 16.52
N ILE A 233 15.52 11.19 15.57
CA ILE A 233 16.94 10.88 15.47
C ILE A 233 17.42 11.29 14.07
N ASN A 234 18.43 12.14 14.00
CA ASN A 234 19.04 12.54 12.73
C ASN A 234 20.03 11.46 12.23
N ILE A 235 20.03 11.25 10.91
CA ILE A 235 21.05 10.47 10.19
C ILE A 235 21.76 11.44 9.24
N ASN A 236 22.96 11.85 9.61
CA ASN A 236 23.75 12.84 8.86
C ASN A 236 25.20 12.41 8.65
N SER A 237 25.53 11.14 8.91
CA SER A 237 26.86 10.57 8.67
C SER A 237 26.81 9.07 8.45
N GLY A 238 27.86 8.54 7.84
CA GLY A 238 27.99 7.11 7.55
C GLY A 238 27.51 6.74 6.14
N PHE A 239 27.49 5.43 5.88
CA PHE A 239 27.20 4.90 4.56
C PHE A 239 26.34 3.63 4.62
N ALA A 240 25.40 3.51 3.70
CA ALA A 240 24.67 2.27 3.45
C ALA A 240 24.78 1.93 1.96
N ALA A 241 25.32 0.74 1.67
CA ALA A 241 25.35 0.22 0.31
C ALA A 241 23.95 -0.22 -0.12
N LYS A 242 23.68 -0.17 -1.43
CA LYS A 242 22.46 -0.70 -2.02
C LYS A 242 22.22 -2.14 -1.58
N GLY A 243 21.02 -2.42 -1.07
CA GLY A 243 20.60 -3.75 -0.59
C GLY A 243 21.18 -4.15 0.77
N SER A 244 21.99 -3.30 1.41
CA SER A 244 22.54 -3.58 2.74
C SER A 244 21.60 -3.12 3.86
N LEU A 245 21.66 -3.83 4.98
CA LEU A 245 20.94 -3.48 6.20
C LEU A 245 21.71 -2.42 6.98
N PHE A 246 20.96 -1.52 7.62
CA PHE A 246 21.50 -0.56 8.58
C PHE A 246 20.49 -0.26 9.70
N TYR A 247 20.98 0.32 10.79
CA TYR A 247 20.25 0.43 12.05
C TYR A 247 20.28 1.84 12.63
N VAL A 248 19.16 2.23 13.24
CA VAL A 248 19.02 3.48 14.01
C VAL A 248 18.27 3.19 15.30
N GLY A 249 18.73 3.71 16.43
CA GLY A 249 18.04 3.50 17.71
C GLY A 249 18.86 3.85 18.95
N GLY A 250 18.62 3.08 20.00
CA GLY A 250 19.31 3.21 21.28
C GLY A 250 20.80 2.86 21.22
N THR A 251 21.54 3.26 22.26
CA THR A 251 22.98 3.01 22.37
C THR A 251 23.35 1.60 22.81
N GLY A 252 22.39 0.77 23.24
CA GLY A 252 22.61 -0.58 23.73
C GLY A 252 23.12 -1.54 22.66
N LYS A 253 22.64 -1.41 21.42
CA LYS A 253 23.07 -2.20 20.25
C LYS A 253 23.09 -3.72 20.47
N THR A 254 22.10 -4.26 21.19
CA THR A 254 21.91 -5.71 21.36
C THR A 254 20.64 -6.17 20.65
N ILE A 255 20.60 -7.44 20.28
CA ILE A 255 19.35 -8.16 20.02
C ILE A 255 18.77 -8.41 21.40
N ASP A 256 17.69 -7.70 21.70
CA ASP A 256 17.00 -7.63 22.99
C ASP A 256 17.47 -6.55 23.98
N SER A 257 17.82 -6.88 25.22
CA SER A 257 18.19 -5.92 26.25
C SER A 257 19.61 -6.15 26.78
N ASN A 258 19.88 -5.72 28.02
CA ASN A 258 21.06 -6.12 28.79
C ASN A 258 20.82 -7.37 29.66
N ASP A 259 19.76 -8.14 29.42
CA ASP A 259 19.48 -9.36 30.17
C ASP A 259 20.68 -10.30 30.10
N SER A 260 21.34 -10.45 31.25
CA SER A 260 22.50 -11.33 31.44
C SER A 260 22.08 -12.73 31.92
N SER A 261 20.78 -13.05 31.89
CA SER A 261 20.28 -14.36 32.31
C SER A 261 20.87 -15.45 31.41
N SER A 262 21.30 -16.55 32.03
CA SER A 262 21.90 -17.68 31.31
C SER A 262 20.92 -18.39 30.37
N THR A 263 19.63 -18.07 30.44
CA THR A 263 18.57 -18.67 29.62
C THR A 263 18.23 -17.87 28.37
N ASN A 264 18.61 -16.59 28.29
CA ASN A 264 18.44 -15.73 27.11
C ASN A 264 19.44 -14.56 27.18
N PRO A 265 20.73 -14.79 26.84
CA PRO A 265 21.76 -13.77 26.95
C PRO A 265 21.61 -12.72 25.84
N ALA A 266 21.70 -11.44 26.22
CA ALA A 266 21.82 -10.32 25.30
C ALA A 266 22.87 -10.60 24.20
N THR A 267 22.47 -10.55 22.94
CA THR A 267 23.40 -10.74 21.81
C THR A 267 23.86 -9.39 21.28
N ASP A 268 25.15 -9.09 21.41
CA ASP A 268 25.73 -7.85 20.89
C ASP A 268 25.70 -7.82 19.34
N ILE A 269 25.18 -6.73 18.81
CA ILE A 269 25.19 -6.42 17.37
C ILE A 269 25.86 -5.06 17.10
N SER A 270 26.74 -4.61 18.00
CA SER A 270 27.51 -3.37 17.85
C SER A 270 28.34 -3.29 16.56
N ALA A 271 28.74 -4.46 16.02
CA ALA A 271 29.48 -4.60 14.77
C ALA A 271 28.61 -4.43 13.49
N ALA A 272 27.29 -4.38 13.62
CA ALA A 272 26.39 -4.11 12.50
C ALA A 272 26.49 -2.63 12.04
N ASN A 273 25.88 -2.30 10.90
CA ASN A 273 25.93 -0.95 10.36
C ASN A 273 24.96 0.00 11.10
N TRP A 274 25.42 0.58 12.22
CA TRP A 274 24.68 1.59 12.99
C TRP A 274 25.01 2.99 12.48
N VAL A 275 24.10 3.60 11.71
CA VAL A 275 24.32 4.92 11.09
C VAL A 275 23.93 6.08 12.01
N ALA A 276 23.11 5.81 13.02
CA ALA A 276 22.82 6.77 14.08
C ALA A 276 22.38 6.05 15.36
N THR A 277 22.89 6.48 16.50
CA THR A 277 22.38 6.05 17.81
C THR A 277 22.13 7.24 18.71
N ARG A 278 21.21 7.08 19.67
CA ARG A 278 20.89 8.12 20.64
C ARG A 278 20.56 7.51 21.98
N ASN A 279 21.15 8.05 23.05
CA ASN A 279 20.80 7.66 24.42
C ASN A 279 19.50 8.38 24.82
N TYR A 280 18.37 7.89 24.35
CA TYR A 280 17.06 8.54 24.55
C TYR A 280 16.60 8.52 26.01
N ALA A 281 17.20 7.67 26.86
CA ALA A 281 16.97 7.65 28.30
C ALA A 281 17.57 8.85 29.05
N THR A 282 18.48 9.60 28.43
CA THR A 282 19.13 10.77 29.05
C THR A 282 19.22 11.99 28.14
N THR A 283 18.97 11.83 26.84
CA THR A 283 19.07 12.88 25.84
C THR A 283 17.72 13.05 25.15
N ALA A 284 17.25 14.29 25.03
CA ALA A 284 16.06 14.62 24.22
C ALA A 284 16.29 14.28 22.74
N GLY A 285 15.25 14.18 21.91
CA GLY A 285 15.39 13.96 20.46
C GLY A 285 16.05 15.13 19.73
N ASN A 286 16.41 14.92 18.46
CA ASN A 286 16.87 16.01 17.59
C ASN A 286 15.68 16.93 17.25
N ASP A 287 15.77 18.20 17.63
CA ASP A 287 14.74 19.25 17.48
C ASP A 287 13.46 19.05 18.32
N PHE A 288 12.96 17.82 18.42
CA PHE A 288 11.80 17.48 19.24
C PHE A 288 11.89 16.07 19.83
N GLY A 289 11.09 15.84 20.87
CA GLY A 289 11.05 14.60 21.65
C GLY A 289 11.73 14.79 22.99
N ALA A 290 11.03 14.49 24.08
CA ALA A 290 11.58 14.53 25.42
C ALA A 290 12.43 13.29 25.70
N VAL A 291 13.24 13.35 26.76
CA VAL A 291 13.88 12.17 27.33
C VAL A 291 12.80 11.14 27.67
N THR A 292 13.01 9.89 27.31
CA THR A 292 12.03 8.81 27.46
C THR A 292 12.72 7.49 27.79
N THR A 293 12.03 6.57 28.46
CA THR A 293 12.52 5.21 28.65
C THR A 293 12.20 4.30 27.48
N ASN A 294 11.28 4.69 26.60
CA ASN A 294 10.86 3.94 25.42
C ASN A 294 10.44 4.85 24.25
N LEU A 295 10.88 4.49 23.05
CA LEU A 295 10.56 5.11 21.77
C LEU A 295 9.23 4.59 21.19
N LEU A 296 8.91 3.31 21.40
CA LEU A 296 7.73 2.63 20.87
C LEU A 296 6.79 2.23 22.02
N ALA A 297 5.50 2.03 21.72
CA ALA A 297 4.50 1.81 22.77
C ALA A 297 4.38 0.33 23.17
N ASN A 298 4.50 0.01 24.47
CA ASN A 298 4.42 -1.37 25.00
C ASN A 298 3.01 -1.74 25.53
N SER A 299 1.99 -0.97 25.15
CA SER A 299 0.65 -1.05 25.75
C SER A 299 -0.41 -1.61 24.81
N GLY A 300 0.00 -2.09 23.64
CA GLY A 300 -0.93 -2.41 22.55
C GLY A 300 -1.59 -1.17 21.92
N ASN A 301 -1.28 0.07 22.36
CA ASN A 301 -1.64 1.28 21.64
C ASN A 301 -0.81 1.43 20.37
N ALA A 302 -1.26 2.30 19.46
CA ALA A 302 -0.56 2.47 18.20
C ALA A 302 0.79 3.16 18.37
N TYR A 303 1.77 2.65 17.65
CA TYR A 303 3.06 3.29 17.48
C TYR A 303 3.51 3.11 16.03
N GLY A 304 4.37 4.02 15.57
CA GLY A 304 4.78 4.07 14.19
C GLY A 304 6.22 4.53 14.08
N VAL A 305 6.83 4.18 12.96
CA VAL A 305 8.15 4.64 12.57
C VAL A 305 8.03 5.25 11.19
N ALA A 306 8.56 6.45 11.03
CA ALA A 306 8.65 7.15 9.76
C ALA A 306 10.09 7.60 9.51
N VAL A 307 10.55 7.46 8.27
CA VAL A 307 11.85 7.99 7.82
C VAL A 307 11.60 9.14 6.85
N PHE A 308 12.32 10.25 7.02
CA PHE A 308 12.19 11.47 6.23
C PHE A 308 13.50 11.80 5.55
N LYS A 309 13.43 12.34 4.34
CA LYS A 309 14.59 12.91 3.66
C LYS A 309 14.88 14.29 4.25
N GLY A 310 16.14 14.54 4.56
CA GLY A 310 16.59 15.77 5.21
C GLY A 310 16.50 15.73 6.74
N LEU A 311 17.03 16.80 7.34
CA LEU A 311 17.06 17.00 8.79
C LEU A 311 15.90 17.86 9.31
N GLN A 312 15.06 18.41 8.45
CA GLN A 312 13.92 19.22 8.87
C GLN A 312 12.65 18.39 8.75
N VAL A 313 11.92 18.27 9.86
CA VAL A 313 10.65 17.54 9.92
C VAL A 313 9.63 18.46 10.58
N ASP A 314 8.56 18.73 9.86
CA ASP A 314 7.45 19.59 10.27
C ASP A 314 6.10 18.89 10.02
N LYS A 315 5.00 19.63 10.20
CA LYS A 315 3.64 19.14 9.98
C LYS A 315 3.36 18.72 8.53
N LEU A 316 4.05 19.29 7.56
CA LEU A 316 3.82 19.06 6.13
C LEU A 316 4.72 17.97 5.56
N SER A 317 5.76 17.57 6.30
CA SER A 317 6.73 16.57 5.90
C SER A 317 6.07 15.23 5.59
N ILE A 318 6.37 14.70 4.40
CA ILE A 318 5.92 13.39 3.93
C ILE A 318 7.09 12.41 4.11
N PRO A 319 6.86 11.26 4.77
CA PRO A 319 7.92 10.27 4.94
C PRO A 319 8.32 9.63 3.60
N VAL A 320 9.54 9.12 3.54
CA VAL A 320 10.02 8.23 2.47
C VAL A 320 9.41 6.84 2.65
N ASP A 321 9.34 6.35 3.89
CA ASP A 321 8.63 5.13 4.26
C ASP A 321 8.05 5.25 5.68
N VAL A 322 6.95 4.55 5.93
CA VAL A 322 6.23 4.60 7.21
C VAL A 322 5.52 3.29 7.49
N MET A 323 5.62 2.80 8.72
CA MET A 323 4.91 1.59 9.15
C MET A 323 4.31 1.80 10.53
N TRP A 324 3.15 1.16 10.76
CA TRP A 324 2.42 1.23 12.02
C TRP A 324 2.16 -0.14 12.62
N VAL A 325 2.28 -0.20 13.94
CA VAL A 325 1.78 -1.30 14.76
C VAL A 325 0.59 -0.83 15.57
N SER A 326 -0.36 -1.74 15.70
CA SER A 326 -1.61 -1.64 16.44
C SER A 326 -2.54 -0.50 16.03
N ILE A 327 -3.63 -0.43 16.77
CA ILE A 327 -4.60 0.65 16.81
C ILE A 327 -4.70 1.12 18.27
N GLY A 328 -5.12 2.36 18.49
CA GLY A 328 -5.28 2.90 19.85
C GLY A 328 -4.54 4.21 20.04
N GLY A 329 -5.06 5.04 20.96
CA GLY A 329 -4.70 6.44 21.05
C GLY A 329 -5.41 7.31 20.00
N THR A 330 -5.19 8.62 20.09
CA THR A 330 -5.71 9.57 19.10
C THR A 330 -4.67 9.76 18.00
N LEU A 331 -4.96 9.43 16.75
CA LEU A 331 -3.93 9.36 15.70
C LEU A 331 -4.13 10.40 14.59
N TYR A 332 -5.39 10.79 14.39
CA TYR A 332 -5.80 11.69 13.32
C TYR A 332 -7.21 12.22 13.61
N ALA A 333 -7.48 13.46 13.22
CA ALA A 333 -8.82 14.03 13.09
C ALA A 333 -8.81 15.17 12.06
N GLY A 334 -9.79 15.21 11.16
CA GLY A 334 -9.95 16.31 10.20
C GLY A 334 -8.73 16.47 9.28
N ASN A 335 -7.94 17.53 9.46
CA ASN A 335 -6.74 17.80 8.65
C ASN A 335 -5.44 17.66 9.47
N ASP A 336 -5.51 17.01 10.63
CA ASP A 336 -4.42 16.88 11.58
C ASP A 336 -4.17 15.41 11.90
N GLY A 337 -2.91 14.98 11.86
CA GLY A 337 -2.56 13.58 12.04
C GLY A 337 -1.12 13.28 11.64
N TYR A 338 -0.75 12.01 11.75
CA TYR A 338 0.51 11.51 11.21
C TYR A 338 0.41 11.31 9.69
N ARG A 339 1.19 12.08 8.93
CA ARG A 339 1.27 11.93 7.48
C ARG A 339 1.85 10.57 7.09
N ILE A 340 1.35 10.05 5.98
CA ILE A 340 1.82 8.80 5.38
C ILE A 340 2.47 9.06 4.03
N CYS A 341 3.20 8.06 3.53
CA CYS A 341 3.64 8.00 2.14
C CYS A 341 2.85 6.94 1.37
N ASN A 342 3.09 6.83 0.07
CA ASN A 342 2.59 5.71 -0.71
C ASN A 342 3.52 4.51 -0.52
N ASN A 343 3.05 3.46 0.15
CA ASN A 343 3.75 2.19 0.28
C ASN A 343 2.77 1.01 0.32
N ASP A 344 3.21 -0.22 0.37
CA ASP A 344 2.35 -1.41 0.42
C ASP A 344 1.14 -1.39 1.38
N PHE A 345 1.13 -0.54 2.42
CA PHE A 345 0.03 -0.42 3.37
C PHE A 345 -0.85 0.82 3.13
N TYR A 346 -0.26 1.89 2.60
CA TYR A 346 -0.82 3.24 2.68
C TYR A 346 -0.82 3.98 1.35
N ARG A 347 -1.81 4.85 1.17
CA ARG A 347 -2.02 5.67 -0.02
C ARG A 347 -2.42 7.08 0.36
N ILE A 348 -1.71 8.10 -0.13
CA ILE A 348 -2.06 9.51 0.12
C ILE A 348 -3.29 9.95 -0.68
N ILE A 349 -3.60 9.25 -1.77
CA ILE A 349 -4.83 9.43 -2.57
C ILE A 349 -5.57 8.11 -2.58
N SER A 350 -6.88 8.14 -2.32
CA SER A 350 -7.71 6.95 -2.39
C SER A 350 -7.78 6.44 -3.82
N PRO A 351 -7.42 5.17 -4.08
CA PRO A 351 -7.53 4.63 -5.41
C PRO A 351 -8.99 4.47 -5.87
N CYS A 352 -9.94 4.39 -4.93
CA CYS A 352 -11.36 4.23 -5.27
C CYS A 352 -12.05 5.57 -5.53
N THR A 353 -11.78 6.58 -4.69
CA THR A 353 -12.50 7.87 -4.74
C THR A 353 -11.68 9.01 -5.31
N LEU A 354 -10.37 8.80 -5.51
CA LEU A 354 -9.38 9.80 -5.93
C LEU A 354 -9.26 11.00 -4.97
N GLN A 355 -9.87 10.91 -3.78
CA GLN A 355 -9.78 11.92 -2.74
C GLN A 355 -8.48 11.77 -1.95
N GLU A 356 -7.95 12.91 -1.48
CA GLU A 356 -6.80 12.90 -0.57
C GLU A 356 -7.16 12.25 0.76
N GLN A 357 -6.23 11.45 1.27
CA GLN A 357 -6.28 10.78 2.57
C GLN A 357 -4.84 10.70 3.12
N PRO A 358 -4.21 11.86 3.41
CA PRO A 358 -2.77 11.93 3.61
C PRO A 358 -2.31 11.42 4.99
N PHE A 359 -3.22 10.93 5.84
CA PHE A 359 -2.94 10.56 7.22
C PHE A 359 -3.18 9.08 7.50
N TYR A 360 -2.41 8.52 8.43
CA TYR A 360 -2.70 7.20 8.97
C TYR A 360 -4.10 7.18 9.59
N ARG A 361 -4.87 6.13 9.32
CA ARG A 361 -6.29 5.97 9.71
C ARG A 361 -7.27 6.92 9.03
N SER A 362 -6.85 7.74 8.07
CA SER A 362 -7.76 8.50 7.21
C SER A 362 -8.23 7.64 6.02
N GLY A 363 -9.53 7.72 5.68
CA GLY A 363 -10.11 7.01 4.54
C GLY A 363 -9.87 5.50 4.58
N THR A 364 -9.21 4.96 3.56
CA THR A 364 -8.88 3.53 3.42
C THR A 364 -7.56 3.14 4.09
N ASN A 365 -6.81 4.07 4.70
CA ASN A 365 -5.51 3.81 5.33
C ASN A 365 -5.65 3.19 6.73
N LEU A 366 -6.38 2.07 6.80
CA LEU A 366 -6.74 1.40 8.05
C LEU A 366 -5.80 0.25 8.42
N ASN A 367 -4.93 -0.17 7.49
CA ASN A 367 -4.01 -1.29 7.68
C ASN A 367 -2.99 -0.99 8.77
N ASN A 368 -2.78 -1.97 9.64
CA ASN A 368 -1.76 -1.93 10.68
C ASN A 368 -1.20 -3.32 10.90
N ILE A 369 -0.01 -3.37 11.46
CA ILE A 369 0.55 -4.62 11.94
C ILE A 369 0.00 -4.91 13.34
N ALA A 370 -0.30 -6.16 13.67
CA ALA A 370 -0.75 -6.52 15.01
C ALA A 370 0.36 -6.31 16.05
N TYR A 371 0.00 -5.81 17.24
CA TYR A 371 0.89 -5.81 18.40
C TYR A 371 1.21 -7.25 18.80
N THR A 372 2.46 -7.54 19.20
CA THR A 372 2.81 -8.89 19.68
C THR A 372 2.56 -9.02 21.16
N THR A 373 1.96 -10.13 21.57
CA THR A 373 1.80 -10.51 22.98
C THR A 373 2.56 -11.81 23.28
N PRO A 374 3.00 -12.05 24.53
CA PRO A 374 2.90 -11.16 25.68
C PRO A 374 3.88 -9.97 25.58
N SER A 375 3.64 -8.93 26.38
CA SER A 375 4.62 -7.85 26.56
C SER A 375 5.90 -8.40 27.19
N ASP A 376 7.01 -7.68 27.04
CA ASP A 376 8.32 -8.01 27.63
C ASP A 376 8.92 -9.34 27.08
N ALA A 377 8.45 -9.78 25.92
CA ALA A 377 8.85 -11.05 25.31
C ALA A 377 10.13 -10.97 24.46
N GLY A 378 10.71 -9.78 24.29
CA GLY A 378 11.94 -9.59 23.52
C GLY A 378 11.82 -10.01 22.05
N LEU A 379 10.68 -9.71 21.42
CA LEU A 379 10.38 -10.20 20.07
C LEU A 379 10.79 -9.20 18.99
N TYR A 380 11.64 -9.65 18.07
CA TYR A 380 11.99 -8.86 16.90
C TYR A 380 10.85 -8.86 15.88
N ASN A 381 10.42 -7.66 15.48
CA ASN A 381 9.44 -7.51 14.43
C ASN A 381 10.15 -7.46 13.08
N SER A 382 10.06 -8.51 12.28
CA SER A 382 10.63 -8.58 10.93
C SER A 382 9.55 -8.43 9.87
N TRP A 383 9.81 -7.60 8.87
CA TRP A 383 8.94 -7.39 7.72
C TRP A 383 9.44 -8.20 6.53
N LYS A 384 8.60 -9.09 6.02
CA LYS A 384 8.86 -9.82 4.77
C LYS A 384 7.96 -9.29 3.68
N GLY A 385 8.55 -8.87 2.57
CA GLY A 385 7.84 -8.43 1.37
C GLY A 385 8.81 -8.44 0.19
N GLU A 386 8.30 -8.12 -0.99
CA GLU A 386 9.13 -8.03 -2.20
C GLU A 386 8.93 -6.65 -2.81
N TYR A 387 10.02 -5.89 -2.84
CA TYR A 387 10.06 -4.58 -3.51
C TYR A 387 10.83 -4.70 -4.81
N ASN A 388 10.17 -4.36 -5.92
CA ASN A 388 10.79 -4.37 -7.23
C ASN A 388 11.34 -2.98 -7.54
N LEU A 389 12.67 -2.85 -7.51
CA LEU A 389 13.38 -1.59 -7.77
C LEU A 389 13.17 -1.07 -9.20
N THR A 390 13.06 -1.96 -10.18
CA THR A 390 12.83 -1.60 -11.58
C THR A 390 11.43 -1.02 -11.77
N LEU A 391 10.43 -1.64 -11.15
CA LEU A 391 9.05 -1.18 -11.20
C LEU A 391 8.81 0.00 -10.25
N GLY A 392 9.64 0.18 -9.22
CA GLY A 392 9.44 1.18 -8.17
C GLY A 392 8.18 0.90 -7.34
N ARG A 393 7.90 -0.38 -7.06
CA ARG A 393 6.71 -0.79 -6.30
C ARG A 393 6.93 -2.07 -5.52
N TRP A 394 6.07 -2.29 -4.52
CA TRP A 394 5.89 -3.59 -3.90
C TRP A 394 5.18 -4.55 -4.87
N THR A 395 5.78 -5.72 -5.08
CA THR A 395 5.16 -6.87 -5.78
C THR A 395 4.59 -7.88 -4.80
N LYS A 396 4.98 -7.79 -3.53
CA LYS A 396 4.35 -8.49 -2.40
C LYS A 396 4.39 -7.58 -1.19
N ALA A 397 3.23 -7.26 -0.64
CA ALA A 397 3.12 -6.42 0.54
C ALA A 397 3.89 -7.01 1.74
N ARG A 398 4.40 -6.14 2.62
CA ARG A 398 5.07 -6.56 3.84
C ARG A 398 4.09 -7.29 4.75
N THR A 399 4.56 -8.38 5.32
CA THR A 399 3.87 -9.09 6.39
C THR A 399 4.79 -9.22 7.58
N LYS A 400 4.20 -9.16 8.77
CA LYS A 400 4.93 -9.39 10.01
C LYS A 400 5.30 -10.85 10.16
N VAL A 401 6.58 -11.08 10.40
CA VAL A 401 7.10 -12.34 10.92
C VAL A 401 7.70 -12.05 12.28
N ILE A 402 7.20 -12.75 13.29
CA ILE A 402 7.76 -12.70 14.64
C ILE A 402 8.95 -13.65 14.65
N VAL A 403 10.11 -13.11 15.01
CA VAL A 403 11.30 -13.92 15.25
C VAL A 403 11.48 -14.02 16.76
N PRO A 404 11.26 -15.19 17.38
CA PRO A 404 11.61 -15.39 18.78
C PRO A 404 13.13 -15.28 18.91
N LEU A 405 13.58 -14.28 19.65
CA LEU A 405 14.97 -14.11 20.02
C LEU A 405 15.19 -15.01 21.25
N ARG A 406 16.06 -16.01 21.08
CA ARG A 406 16.32 -17.04 22.09
C ARG A 406 17.34 -16.60 23.11
#